data_AF-A3X4C7-F1
#
_entry.id   AF-A3X4C7-F1
#
_cell.length_a   1.000
_cell.length_b   1.000
_cell.length_c   1.000
_cell.angle_alpha   90.00
_cell.angle_beta   90.00
_cell.angle_gamma   90.00
#
_symmetry.space_group_name_H-M   'P 1'
#
loop_
_entity.id
_entity.type
_entity.pdbx_description
1 polymer ?
#
loop_
_entity_poly.entity_id
_entity_poly.type
_entity_poly.pdbx_seq_one_letter_code
_entity_poly.pdbx_strand_id
1 'polypeptide(L)' 'MAAQGDVPPEELRARVTSPNGTTHAAIVSMQNNAFGQIISNAMTACQTRAKELGKGQ' A
#
# COMPACT_ATOMS: atom_id res chain seq x y z
N MET A 1 -8.88 -7.68 -7.70
CA MET A 1 -8.46 -8.92 -7.02
C MET A 1 -8.23 -8.75 -5.52
N ALA A 2 -7.46 -7.78 -5.02
CA ALA A 2 -7.34 -7.55 -3.55
C ALA A 2 -8.46 -6.70 -2.93
N ALA A 3 -9.09 -5.80 -3.72
CA ALA A 3 -10.11 -4.87 -3.24
C ALA A 3 -11.57 -5.34 -3.41
N GLN A 4 -11.79 -6.59 -3.84
CA GLN A 4 -13.11 -7.13 -4.20
C GLN A 4 -13.55 -8.31 -3.32
N GLY A 5 -12.97 -8.44 -2.12
CA GLY A 5 -13.33 -9.48 -1.16
C GLY A 5 -13.99 -8.88 0.08
N ASP A 6 -14.91 -9.63 0.68
CA ASP A 6 -15.55 -9.32 1.98
C ASP A 6 -14.57 -9.28 3.16
N VAL A 7 -13.34 -9.76 2.95
CA VAL A 7 -12.31 -9.86 3.98
C VAL A 7 -11.37 -8.65 3.88
N PRO A 8 -11.09 -7.96 4.99
CA PRO A 8 -10.22 -6.79 4.97
C PRO A 8 -8.79 -7.18 4.50
N PRO A 9 -8.09 -6.30 3.75
CA PRO A 9 -6.76 -6.58 3.21
C PRO A 9 -5.72 -6.99 4.26
N GLU A 10 -5.85 -6.49 5.48
CA GLU A 10 -4.97 -6.85 6.60
C GLU A 10 -5.08 -8.32 7.01
N GLU A 11 -6.30 -8.86 6.98
CA GLU A 11 -6.58 -10.26 7.29
C GLU A 11 -6.13 -11.17 6.15
N LEU A 12 -6.35 -10.76 4.90
CA LEU A 12 -5.81 -11.47 3.73
C LEU A 12 -4.28 -11.58 3.80
N ARG A 13 -3.60 -10.49 4.18
CA ARG A 13 -2.15 -10.49 4.40
C ARG A 13 -1.76 -11.43 5.55
N ALA A 14 -2.47 -11.41 6.67
CA ALA A 14 -2.18 -12.27 7.82
C ALA A 14 -2.26 -13.77 7.45
N ARG A 15 -3.25 -14.17 6.63
CA ARG A 15 -3.44 -15.56 6.17
C ARG A 15 -2.26 -16.11 5.36
N VAL A 16 -1.47 -15.25 4.72
CA VAL A 16 -0.28 -15.63 3.92
C VAL A 16 1.05 -15.30 4.61
N THR A 17 1.01 -14.89 5.88
CA THR A 17 2.18 -14.45 6.64
C THR A 17 2.41 -15.34 7.86
N SER A 18 3.18 -16.40 7.69
CA SER A 18 3.63 -17.22 8.82
C SER A 18 4.70 -16.48 9.64
N PRO A 19 4.73 -16.62 10.98
CA PRO A 19 5.81 -16.11 11.81
C PRO A 19 7.18 -16.62 11.34
N ASN A 20 8.16 -15.72 11.22
CA ASN A 20 9.51 -16.02 10.70
C ASN A 20 9.56 -16.58 9.26
N GLY A 21 8.46 -16.50 8.50
CA GLY A 21 8.42 -16.90 7.09
C GLY A 21 9.03 -15.87 6.15
N THR A 22 9.16 -16.24 4.87
CA THR A 22 9.69 -15.35 3.82
C THR A 22 8.79 -14.13 3.58
N THR A 23 7.47 -14.31 3.58
CA THR A 23 6.49 -13.20 3.48
C THR A 23 6.64 -12.23 4.65
N HIS A 24 6.85 -12.76 5.86
CA HIS A 24 7.07 -11.92 7.05
C HIS A 24 8.34 -11.09 6.92
N ALA A 25 9.47 -11.70 6.53
CA ALA A 25 10.73 -11.00 6.31
C ALA A 25 10.60 -9.91 5.24
N ALA A 26 9.87 -10.18 4.16
CA ALA A 26 9.59 -9.19 3.12
C ALA A 26 8.78 -8.00 3.67
N ILE A 27 7.72 -8.25 4.44
CA ILE A 27 6.89 -7.20 5.05
C ILE A 27 7.72 -6.34 6.02
N VAL A 28 8.54 -6.95 6.87
CA VAL A 28 9.41 -6.22 7.81
C VAL A 28 10.40 -5.33 7.06
N SER A 29 11.01 -5.85 5.99
CA SER A 29 11.89 -5.05 5.12
C SER A 29 11.14 -3.84 4.51
N MET A 30 9.93 -4.05 3.99
CA MET A 30 9.11 -2.95 3.46
C MET A 30 8.75 -1.90 4.52
N GLN A 31 8.42 -2.34 5.75
CA GLN A 31 8.11 -1.44 6.86
C GLN A 31 9.31 -0.61 7.28
N ASN A 32 10.50 -1.23 7.38
CA ASN A 32 11.75 -0.53 7.70
C ASN A 32 12.13 0.52 6.64
N ASN A 33 11.73 0.30 5.39
CA ASN A 33 11.93 1.25 4.28
C ASN A 33 10.78 2.28 4.15
N ALA A 34 9.95 2.45 5.19
CA ALA A 34 8.83 3.40 5.23
C ALA A 34 7.88 3.30 4.02
N PHE A 35 7.71 2.09 3.48
CA PHE A 35 6.97 1.87 2.23
C PHE A 35 5.54 2.44 2.26
N GLY A 36 4.83 2.31 3.39
CA GLY A 36 3.48 2.87 3.55
C GLY A 36 3.43 4.40 3.42
N GLN A 37 4.45 5.09 3.92
CA GLN A 37 4.55 6.55 3.79
C GLN A 37 4.87 6.95 2.35
N ILE A 38 5.76 6.20 1.68
CA ILE A 38 6.11 6.44 0.28
C ILE A 38 4.87 6.38 -0.61
N ILE A 39 4.04 5.34 -0.45
CA ILE A 39 2.80 5.19 -1.23
C ILE A 39 1.81 6.32 -0.92
N SER A 40 1.64 6.69 0.35
CA SER A 40 0.74 7.78 0.76
C SER A 40 1.16 9.13 0.14
N ASN A 41 2.46 9.42 0.14
CA ASN A 41 3.02 10.62 -0.46
C ASN A 41 2.85 10.62 -1.98
N ALA A 42 3.11 9.48 -2.64
CA ALA A 42 2.95 9.34 -4.08
C ALA A 42 1.49 9.58 -4.52
N MET A 43 0.52 9.02 -3.78
CA MET A 43 -0.90 9.23 -4.06
C MET A 43 -1.32 10.69 -3.85
N THR A 44 -0.76 11.35 -2.85
CA THR A 44 -1.00 12.79 -2.60
C THR A 44 -0.44 13.63 -3.75
N ALA A 45 0.79 13.37 -4.19
CA ALA A 45 1.40 14.07 -5.33
C ALA A 45 0.58 13.85 -6.62
N CYS A 46 0.12 12.62 -6.87
CA CYS A 46 -0.76 12.28 -7.98
C CYS A 46 -2.07 13.09 -7.92
N GLN A 47 -2.72 13.15 -6.76
CA GLN A 47 -3.95 13.93 -6.58
C GLN A 47 -3.74 15.41 -6.84
N THR A 48 -2.65 16.00 -6.31
CA THR A 48 -2.29 17.40 -6.54
C THR A 48 -2.14 17.67 -8.04
N ARG A 49 -1.40 16.81 -8.74
CA ARG A 49 -1.19 16.94 -10.19
C ARG A 49 -2.51 16.83 -10.98
N ALA A 50 -3.37 15.88 -10.62
CA ALA A 50 -4.68 15.72 -11.26
C ALA A 50 -5.55 16.98 -11.09
N LYS A 51 -5.52 17.61 -9.90
CA LYS A 51 -6.24 18.87 -9.65
C LYS A 51 -5.69 20.03 -10.47
N GLU A 52 -4.38 20.14 -10.62
CA GLU A 52 -3.76 21.17 -11.48
C GLU A 52 -4.19 21.00 -12.93
N LEU A 53 -4.14 19.77 -13.46
CA LEU A 53 -4.57 19.46 -14.82
C LEU A 53 -6.06 19.78 -15.02
N GLY A 54 -6.91 19.46 -14.05
CA GLY A 54 -8.35 19.76 -14.11
C GLY A 54 -8.71 21.24 -13.95
N LYS A 55 -7.81 22.07 -13.40
CA LYS A 55 -7.97 23.54 -13.36
C LYS A 55 -7.45 24.24 -14.62
N GLY A 56 -6.77 23.49 -15.49
CA GLY A 56 -6.13 23.98 -16.70
C GLY A 56 -6.62 23.27 -17.95
N GLN A 57 -7.95 23.23 -18.15
CA GLN A 57 -8.65 23.32 -19.44
C GLN A 57 -10.01 23.97 -19.23
#